data_AF-A0A1G1J447-F1
#
_entry.id   AF-A0A1G1J447-F1
#
_cell.length_a   1.000
_cell.length_b   1.000
_cell.length_c   1.000
_cell.angle_alpha   90.00
_cell.angle_beta   90.00
_cell.angle_gamma   90.00
#
_symmetry.space_group_name_H-M   'P 1'
#
loop_
_entity.id
_entity.type
_entity.pdbx_description
1 polymer ?
#
loop_
_entity_poly.entity_id
_entity_poly.type
_entity_poly.pdbx_seq_one_letter_code
_entity_poly.pdbx_strand_id
1 'polypeptide(L)'
;MYIFGQLLASFAYLLNMIFNILYFLLVIRIILSWFAVNPYNDIVQILLRITEPLLAPFRRLPLQAGPIDFSPILAFVILWFLRDFTVGVLSHYAMAFMR
;
A
#
# COMPACT_ATOMS: atom_id res chain seq x y z
N MET A 1 20.17 13.54 20.12
CA MET A 1 19.04 14.50 20.30
C MET A 1 17.76 13.69 20.50
N TYR A 2 17.52 13.20 21.73
CA TYR A 2 16.49 12.17 21.98
C TYR A 2 15.09 12.55 21.49
N ILE A 3 14.64 13.77 21.76
CA ILE A 3 13.32 14.28 21.34
C ILE A 3 13.16 14.20 19.82
N PHE A 4 14.20 14.57 19.07
CA PHE A 4 14.18 14.53 17.61
C PHE A 4 14.06 13.09 17.09
N GLY A 5 14.79 12.15 17.70
CA GLY A 5 14.66 10.73 17.39
C GLY A 5 13.22 10.22 17.62
N GLN A 6 12.58 10.61 18.72
CA GLN A 6 11.20 10.22 19.03
C GLN A 6 10.18 10.78 18.02
N LEU A 7 10.37 12.02 17.55
CA LEU A 7 9.53 12.62 16.51
C LEU A 7 9.66 11.84 15.19
N LEU A 8 10.89 11.51 14.79
CA LEU A 8 11.14 10.76 13.56
C LEU A 8 10.57 9.33 13.63
N ALA A 9 10.70 8.67 14.78
CA ALA A 9 10.10 7.35 15.01
C ALA A 9 8.57 7.39 14.94
N SER A 10 7.94 8.40 15.55
CA SER A 10 6.48 8.59 15.49
C SER A 10 6.01 8.82 14.06
N PHE A 11 6.75 9.60 13.27
CA PHE A 11 6.45 9.82 11.86
C PHE A 11 6.56 8.52 11.04
N ALA A 12 7.61 7.73 11.26
CA ALA A 12 7.76 6.41 10.63
C ALA A 12 6.58 5.48 10.97
N TYR A 13 6.08 5.52 12.20
CA TYR A 13 4.91 4.76 12.63
C TYR A 13 3.62 5.18 11.90
N LEU A 14 3.39 6.49 11.74
CA LEU A 14 2.24 6.98 10.98
C LEU A 14 2.29 6.56 9.51
N LEU A 15 3.47 6.65 8.88
CA LEU A 15 3.65 6.17 7.51
C LEU A 15 3.40 4.67 7.41
N ASN A 16 3.94 3.88 8.34
CA ASN A 16 3.69 2.46 8.43
C ASN A 16 2.19 2.12 8.50
N MET A 17 1.42 2.88 9.30
CA MET A 17 -0.02 2.71 9.39
C MET A 17 -0.72 2.98 8.06
N ILE A 18 -0.33 4.04 7.34
CA ILE A 18 -0.86 4.35 6.00
C ILE A 18 -0.56 3.20 5.02
N PHE A 19 0.69 2.72 4.96
CA PHE A 19 1.06 1.60 4.11
C PHE A 19 0.24 0.34 4.43
N ASN A 20 0.02 0.03 5.71
CA ASN A 20 -0.79 -1.11 6.13
C ASN A 20 -2.26 -0.97 5.68
N ILE A 21 -2.84 0.23 5.77
CA ILE A 21 -4.21 0.47 5.27
C ILE A 21 -4.27 0.20 3.76
N LEU A 22 -3.33 0.76 2.98
CA LEU A 22 -3.28 0.54 1.54
C LEU A 22 -3.09 -0.93 1.18
N TYR A 23 -2.26 -1.65 1.95
CA TYR A 23 -2.05 -3.08 1.83
C TYR A 23 -3.38 -3.85 2.00
N PHE A 24 -4.12 -3.58 3.09
CA PHE A 24 -5.40 -4.24 3.33
C PHE A 24 -6.42 -3.92 2.22
N LEU A 25 -6.46 -2.68 1.72
CA LEU A 25 -7.33 -2.32 0.61
C LEU A 25 -6.98 -3.09 -0.68
N LEU A 26 -5.69 -3.28 -0.99
CA LEU A 26 -5.27 -4.10 -2.12
C LEU A 26 -5.65 -5.58 -1.92
N VAL A 27 -5.48 -6.12 -0.72
CA VAL A 27 -5.91 -7.49 -0.39
C VAL A 27 -7.42 -7.64 -0.59
N ILE A 28 -8.24 -6.69 -0.09
CA ILE A 28 -9.69 -6.70 -0.32
C ILE A 28 -9.99 -6.63 -1.82
N ARG A 29 -9.28 -5.81 -2.60
CA ARG A 29 -9.48 -5.72 -4.05
C ARG A 29 -9.15 -7.01 -4.79
N ILE A 30 -8.11 -7.74 -4.37
CA ILE A 30 -7.76 -9.07 -4.91
C ILE A 30 -8.85 -10.09 -4.54
N ILE A 31 -9.29 -10.10 -3.28
CA ILE A 31 -10.36 -10.99 -2.82
C ILE A 31 -11.63 -10.73 -3.63
N LEU A 32 -12.05 -9.47 -3.74
CA LEU A 32 -13.24 -9.07 -4.50
C LEU A 32 -13.13 -9.31 -6.01
N SER A 33 -11.94 -9.54 -6.58
CA SER A 33 -11.84 -9.94 -7.99
C SER A 33 -12.07 -11.44 -8.19
N TRP A 34 -11.90 -12.25 -7.13
CA TRP A 34 -12.22 -13.69 -7.15
C TRP A 34 -13.70 -13.96 -6.89
N PHE A 35 -14.35 -13.10 -6.11
CA PHE A 35 -15.79 -13.15 -5.91
C PHE A 35 -16.48 -12.27 -6.96
N ALA A 36 -17.49 -12.77 -7.66
CA ALA A 36 -18.27 -12.00 -8.64
C ALA A 36 -19.20 -10.97 -7.97
N VAL A 37 -18.65 -10.05 -7.17
CA VAL A 37 -19.37 -8.99 -6.47
C VAL A 37 -19.76 -7.91 -7.47
N ASN A 38 -20.97 -7.37 -7.34
CA ASN A 38 -21.48 -6.32 -8.22
C ASN A 38 -20.55 -5.07 -8.19
N PRO A 39 -19.90 -4.70 -9.33
CA PRO A 39 -19.00 -3.56 -9.41
C PRO A 39 -19.65 -2.21 -9.14
N TYR A 40 -20.98 -2.13 -9.27
CA TYR A 40 -21.75 -0.90 -9.08
C TYR A 40 -22.09 -0.62 -7.61
N ASN A 41 -21.81 -1.56 -6.70
CA ASN A 41 -22.02 -1.34 -5.27
C ASN A 41 -21.15 -0.16 -4.76
N ASP A 42 -21.73 0.75 -4.00
CA ASP A 42 -21.05 1.97 -3.52
C ASP A 42 -19.76 1.68 -2.75
N ILE A 43 -19.73 0.62 -1.93
CA ILE A 43 -18.56 0.22 -1.15
C ILE A 43 -17.44 -0.26 -2.09
N VAL A 44 -17.80 -1.03 -3.13
CA VAL A 44 -16.85 -1.50 -4.14
C VAL A 44 -16.30 -0.32 -4.93
N GLN A 45 -17.15 0.64 -5.31
CA GLN A 45 -16.70 1.85 -6.01
C GLN A 45 -15.75 2.70 -5.18
N ILE A 46 -16.01 2.86 -3.87
CA ILE A 46 -15.10 3.56 -2.95
C ILE A 46 -13.74 2.85 -2.92
N LEU A 47 -13.74 1.53 -2.75
CA LEU A 47 -12.51 0.74 -2.75
C LEU A 47 -11.72 0.92 -4.05
N LEU A 48 -12.41 0.79 -5.20
CA LEU A 48 -11.81 0.97 -6.51
C LEU A 48 -11.18 2.36 -6.61
N ARG A 49 -11.90 3.44 -6.25
CA ARG A 49 -11.38 4.82 -6.30
C ARG A 49 -10.16 5.03 -5.42
N ILE A 50 -10.11 4.47 -4.22
CA ILE A 50 -8.97 4.63 -3.30
C ILE A 50 -7.74 3.87 -3.81
N THR A 51 -7.94 2.67 -4.33
CA THR A 51 -6.85 1.80 -4.79
C THR A 51 -6.43 2.08 -6.23
N GLU A 52 -7.21 2.83 -7.00
CA GLU A 52 -6.95 3.12 -8.41
C GLU A 52 -5.65 3.89 -8.66
N PRO A 53 -5.28 4.94 -7.90
CA PRO A 53 -4.00 5.63 -8.09
C PRO A 53 -2.79 4.72 -7.90
N LEU A 54 -2.91 3.70 -7.04
CA LEU A 54 -1.86 2.69 -6.85
C LEU A 54 -1.76 1.75 -8.05
N LEU A 55 -2.88 1.41 -8.70
CA LEU A 55 -2.91 0.49 -9.84
C LEU A 55 -2.70 1.17 -11.20
N ALA A 56 -3.05 2.45 -11.32
CA ALA A 56 -3.01 3.19 -12.58
C ALA A 56 -1.64 3.17 -13.29
N PRO A 57 -0.48 3.24 -12.59
CA PRO A 57 0.83 3.09 -13.23
C PRO A 57 1.01 1.72 -13.89
N PHE A 58 0.45 0.66 -13.30
CA PHE A 58 0.59 -0.72 -13.78
C PHE A 58 -0.37 -1.06 -14.91
N ARG A 59 -1.44 -0.29 -15.11
CA ARG A 59 -2.38 -0.48 -16.23
C ARG A 59 -1.75 -0.33 -17.61
N ARG A 60 -0.58 0.32 -17.70
CA ARG A 60 0.17 0.46 -18.95
C ARG A 60 1.02 -0.78 -19.27
N LEU A 61 1.17 -1.69 -18.32
CA LEU A 61 1.91 -2.93 -18.48
C LEU A 61 0.95 -4.03 -18.97
N PRO A 62 1.42 -5.00 -19.78
CA PRO A 62 0.61 -6.14 -20.24
C PRO A 62 0.44 -7.18 -19.11
N LEU A 63 -0.12 -6.76 -17.98
CA LEU A 63 -0.36 -7.60 -16.78
C LEU A 63 -1.77 -8.19 -16.74
N GLN A 64 -2.57 -7.97 -17.78
CA GLN A 64 -3.88 -8.58 -17.93
C GLN A 64 -3.72 -9.90 -18.69
N ALA A 65 -4.06 -11.03 -18.06
CA ALA A 65 -4.10 -12.32 -18.71
C ALA A 65 -5.55 -12.79 -18.83
N GLY A 66 -6.17 -12.50 -19.97
CA GLY A 66 -7.60 -12.74 -20.18
C GLY A 66 -8.44 -11.94 -19.17
N PRO A 67 -9.35 -12.57 -18.40
CA PRO A 67 -10.17 -11.87 -17.41
C PRO A 67 -9.44 -11.57 -16.09
N ILE A 68 -8.22 -12.08 -15.90
CA ILE A 68 -7.46 -11.95 -14.66
C ILE A 68 -6.53 -10.73 -14.75
N ASP A 69 -6.65 -9.82 -13.79
CA ASP A 69 -5.76 -8.67 -13.63
C ASP A 69 -4.69 -8.97 -12.58
N PHE A 70 -3.42 -9.06 -12.99
CA PHE A 70 -2.28 -9.24 -12.09
C PHE A 70 -1.70 -7.93 -11.56
N SER A 71 -2.21 -6.77 -12.00
CA SER A 71 -1.77 -5.45 -11.53
C SER A 71 -1.84 -5.31 -9.99
N PRO A 72 -2.89 -5.79 -9.29
CA PRO A 72 -2.95 -5.73 -7.83
C PRO A 72 -1.82 -6.49 -7.13
N ILE A 73 -1.37 -7.62 -7.68
CA ILE A 73 -0.28 -8.42 -7.11
C ILE A 73 1.05 -7.67 -7.24
N LEU A 74 1.32 -7.10 -8.41
CA LEU A 74 2.55 -6.31 -8.60
C LEU A 74 2.53 -5.05 -7.73
N ALA A 75 1.38 -4.37 -7.65
CA ALA A 75 1.20 -3.22 -6.78
C ALA A 75 1.44 -3.56 -5.31
N PHE A 76 0.98 -4.73 -4.87
CA PHE A 76 1.20 -5.23 -3.52
C PHE A 76 2.69 -5.43 -3.22
N VAL A 77 3.43 -6.06 -4.13
CA VAL A 77 4.88 -6.28 -3.96
C VAL A 77 5.63 -4.94 -3.86
N ILE A 78 5.30 -4.00 -4.74
CA ILE A 78 5.92 -2.67 -4.75
C ILE A 78 5.56 -1.89 -3.48
N LEU A 79 4.30 -1.95 -3.05
CA LEU A 79 3.85 -1.29 -1.82
C LEU A 79 4.57 -1.86 -0.59
N TRP A 80 4.75 -3.18 -0.53
CA TRP A 80 5.48 -3.83 0.54
C TRP A 80 6.95 -3.39 0.57
N PHE A 81 7.62 -3.39 -0.58
CA PHE A 81 8.98 -2.89 -0.70
C PHE A 81 9.09 -1.42 -0.27
N LEU A 82 8.20 -0.55 -0.76
CA LEU A 82 8.20 0.88 -0.43
C LEU A 82 7.97 1.10 1.07
N ARG A 83 7.07 0.34 1.69
CA ARG A 83 6.86 0.36 3.14
C ARG A 83 8.14 0.02 3.87
N ASP A 84 8.71 -1.16 3.61
CA ASP A 84 9.85 -1.68 4.38
C ASP A 84 11.09 -0.80 4.17
N PHE A 85 11.33 -0.33 2.95
CA PHE A 85 12.39 0.61 2.66
C PHE A 85 12.18 1.95 3.36
N THR A 86 11.04 2.61 3.16
CA THR A 86 10.80 3.97 3.68
C THR A 86 10.75 3.98 5.20
N VAL A 87 9.96 3.07 5.79
CA VAL A 87 9.82 2.96 7.25
C VAL A 87 11.14 2.51 7.87
N GLY A 88 11.80 1.51 7.29
CA GLY A 88 13.07 1.01 7.80
C GLY A 88 14.16 2.08 7.83
N VAL A 89 14.30 2.87 6.77
CA VAL A 89 15.25 3.99 6.70
C VAL A 89 14.94 5.04 7.77
N LEU A 90 13.68 5.47 7.90
CA LEU A 90 13.28 6.46 8.90
C LEU A 90 13.52 5.96 10.33
N SER A 91 13.15 4.71 10.61
CA SER A 91 13.37 4.07 11.91
C SER A 91 14.85 3.92 12.24
N HIS A 92 15.70 3.60 11.25
CA HIS A 92 17.15 3.50 11.44
C HIS A 92 17.74 4.85 11.89
N TYR A 93 17.41 5.94 11.19
CA TYR A 93 17.86 7.27 11.59
C TYR A 93 17.28 7.69 12.94
N ALA A 94 16.01 7.38 13.22
CA ALA A 94 15.39 7.69 14.50
C ALA A 94 16.17 7.07 15.67
N MET A 95 16.55 5.79 15.55
CA MET A 95 17.39 5.09 16.53
C MET A 95 18.78 5.72 16.67
N ALA A 96 19.39 6.16 15.57
CA ALA A 96 20.69 6.82 15.61
C ALA A 96 20.67 8.13 16.41
N PHE A 97 19.57 8.90 16.37
CA PHE A 97 19.41 10.14 17.13
C PHE A 97 19.09 9.94 18.62
N MET A 98 18.61 8.75 19.01
CA MET A 98 18.26 8.38 20.39
C MET A 98 19.46 7.88 21.21
N ARG A 99 20.50 7.38 20.54
CA ARG A 99 21.81 7.07 21.16
C ARG A 99 22.54 8.36 21.52
#